data_AF-A0A507F758-F1
#
_entry.id   AF-A0A507F758-F1
#
_cell.length_a   1.000
_cell.length_b   1.000
_cell.length_c   1.000
_cell.angle_alpha   90.00
_cell.angle_beta   90.00
_cell.angle_gamma   90.00
#
_symmetry.space_group_name_H-M   'P 1'
#
loop_
_entity.id
_entity.type
_entity.pdbx_description
1 polymer ?
#
loop_
_entity_poly.entity_id
_entity_poly.type
_entity_poly.pdbx_seq_one_letter_code
_entity_poly.pdbx_strand_id
1 'polypeptide(L)'
;MDDLLQSFASRITNLKAIALLRAPTLEQSILNNEDFQSLWRAVEDLDQRVGYVRTQILQEQKALEKSHAIHEALDEQRKDLEHMLANVPKHLPLPQRSTKASMRYNGPTKHQIQGTEAENDEENMEGQRPKVADPGSLKILGNYQRENKSKVVGGLRKTKKIDATADASSKKTSAKLNTTVAPVTVAEFESLPKYLVGRLNRDRLNDQISEFAQLVADKHTMMRISPPKMTKNQRDVFWEHRKAATADTTGKAFITEKDVREKGQWSKSAFRLDPTGRSVIAIMRHLGRIKEVRGGGHSRIVIV
;
A
#
# COMPACT_ATOMS: atom_id res chain seq x y z
N MET A 1 -55.93 13.62 -38.89
CA MET A 1 -54.89 14.30 -39.68
C MET A 1 -53.53 14.14 -39.01
N ASP A 2 -53.45 14.36 -37.69
CA ASP A 2 -52.20 14.23 -36.94
C ASP A 2 -51.62 12.80 -36.92
N ASP A 3 -52.45 11.76 -36.79
CA ASP A 3 -51.97 10.36 -36.86
C ASP A 3 -51.34 10.00 -38.20
N LEU A 4 -51.87 10.56 -39.29
CA LEU A 4 -51.33 10.37 -40.63
C LEU A 4 -49.97 11.06 -40.76
N LEU A 5 -49.86 12.31 -40.30
CA LEU A 5 -48.60 13.05 -40.26
C LEU A 5 -47.54 12.33 -39.42
N GLN A 6 -47.93 11.78 -38.25
CA GLN A 6 -47.05 10.99 -37.40
C GLN A 6 -46.59 9.70 -38.09
N SER A 7 -47.48 9.01 -38.81
CA SER A 7 -47.13 7.81 -39.58
C SER A 7 -46.13 8.12 -40.71
N PHE A 8 -46.29 9.25 -41.38
CA PHE A 8 -45.36 9.72 -42.41
C PHE A 8 -44.01 10.10 -41.80
N ALA A 9 -44.00 10.83 -40.68
CA ALA A 9 -42.78 11.17 -39.96
C ALA A 9 -42.00 9.91 -39.54
N SER A 10 -42.69 8.93 -38.94
CA SER A 10 -42.14 7.60 -38.61
C SER A 10 -41.54 6.89 -39.82
N ARG A 11 -42.25 6.92 -40.96
CA ARG A 11 -41.78 6.24 -42.17
C ARG A 11 -40.56 6.94 -42.76
N ILE A 12 -40.51 8.27 -42.72
CA ILE A 12 -39.36 9.08 -43.12
C ILE A 12 -38.16 8.80 -42.20
N THR A 13 -38.35 8.72 -40.88
CA THR A 13 -37.25 8.39 -39.96
C THR A 13 -36.71 6.98 -40.19
N ASN A 14 -37.59 6.01 -40.41
CA ASN A 14 -37.19 4.64 -40.72
C ASN A 14 -36.43 4.57 -42.05
N LEU A 15 -36.89 5.30 -43.07
CA LEU A 15 -36.24 5.33 -44.37
C LEU A 15 -34.86 6.01 -44.30
N LYS A 16 -34.72 7.06 -43.49
CA LYS A 16 -33.42 7.69 -43.18
C LYS A 16 -32.47 6.72 -42.47
N ALA A 17 -32.95 5.98 -41.47
CA ALA A 17 -32.14 4.99 -40.76
C ALA A 17 -31.66 3.87 -41.69
N ILE A 18 -32.55 3.33 -42.53
CA ILE A 18 -32.20 2.29 -43.52
C ILE A 18 -31.22 2.84 -44.57
N ALA A 19 -31.38 4.10 -45.00
CA ALA A 19 -30.47 4.73 -45.94
C ALA A 19 -29.05 4.91 -45.35
N LEU A 20 -28.93 5.24 -44.07
CA LEU A 20 -27.63 5.33 -43.37
C LEU A 20 -26.95 3.96 -43.22
N LEU A 21 -27.73 2.89 -43.10
CA LEU A 21 -27.22 1.51 -43.05
C LEU A 21 -26.86 0.96 -44.44
N ARG A 22 -27.34 1.57 -45.51
CA ARG A 22 -27.09 1.14 -46.89
C ARG A 22 -25.77 1.72 -47.39
N ALA A 23 -24.69 0.97 -47.24
CA ALA A 23 -23.42 1.29 -47.89
C ALA A 23 -23.47 0.89 -49.38
N PRO A 24 -23.14 1.80 -50.33
CA PRO A 24 -23.12 1.48 -51.76
C PRO A 24 -21.90 0.65 -52.18
N THR A 25 -20.83 0.65 -51.37
CA THR A 25 -19.58 -0.09 -51.59
C THR A 25 -19.04 -0.65 -50.27
N LEU A 26 -18.29 -1.76 -50.34
CA LEU A 26 -17.78 -2.48 -49.15
C LEU A 26 -16.86 -1.60 -48.28
N GLU A 27 -16.12 -0.67 -48.87
CA GLU A 27 -15.21 0.26 -48.17
C GLU A 27 -15.95 1.29 -47.30
N GLN A 28 -17.19 1.63 -47.63
CA GLN A 28 -18.03 2.55 -46.84
C GLN A 28 -18.91 1.82 -45.81
N SER A 29 -18.72 0.50 -45.66
CA SER A 29 -19.42 -0.29 -44.65
C SER A 29 -19.05 0.18 -43.25
N ILE A 30 -20.05 0.26 -42.37
CA ILE A 30 -19.88 0.62 -40.95
C ILE A 30 -18.88 -0.32 -40.26
N LEU A 31 -18.75 -1.57 -40.73
CA LEU A 31 -17.75 -2.52 -40.22
C LEU A 31 -16.30 -2.13 -40.54
N ASN A 32 -16.07 -1.39 -41.62
CA ASN A 32 -14.74 -0.93 -42.04
C ASN A 32 -14.42 0.48 -41.52
N ASN A 33 -15.38 1.13 -40.86
CA ASN A 33 -15.16 2.43 -40.23
C ASN A 33 -14.25 2.27 -39.00
N GLU A 34 -13.13 2.99 -38.96
CA GLU A 34 -12.15 2.91 -37.88
C GLU A 34 -12.75 3.26 -36.51
N ASP A 35 -13.67 4.22 -36.43
CA ASP A 35 -14.32 4.61 -35.19
C ASP A 35 -15.18 3.47 -34.64
N PHE A 36 -15.90 2.75 -35.51
CA PHE A 36 -16.72 1.62 -35.09
C PHE A 36 -15.87 0.42 -34.68
N GLN A 37 -14.78 0.14 -35.41
CA GLN A 37 -13.84 -0.92 -35.03
C GLN A 37 -13.13 -0.62 -33.71
N SER A 38 -12.73 0.63 -33.48
CA SER A 38 -12.09 1.03 -32.22
C SER A 38 -13.07 0.93 -31.05
N LEU A 39 -14.34 1.34 -31.24
CA LEU A 39 -15.39 1.17 -30.25
C LEU A 39 -15.65 -0.31 -29.95
N TRP A 40 -15.72 -1.16 -30.98
CA TRP A 40 -15.92 -2.60 -30.81
C TRP A 40 -14.79 -3.24 -30.01
N ARG A 41 -13.52 -2.91 -30.31
CA ARG A 41 -12.36 -3.35 -29.53
C ARG A 41 -12.40 -2.85 -28.09
N ALA A 42 -12.84 -1.61 -27.86
CA ALA A 42 -12.96 -1.05 -26.51
C ALA A 42 -14.04 -1.76 -25.68
N VAL A 43 -15.17 -2.11 -26.31
CA VAL A 43 -16.24 -2.90 -25.66
C VAL A 43 -15.76 -4.31 -25.34
N GLU A 44 -15.03 -4.95 -26.26
CA GLU A 44 -14.43 -6.27 -26.04
C GLU A 44 -13.40 -6.26 -24.90
N ASP A 45 -12.49 -5.28 -24.86
CA ASP A 45 -11.55 -5.10 -23.75
C ASP A 45 -12.28 -4.85 -22.42
N LEU A 46 -13.37 -4.08 -22.44
CA LEU A 46 -14.18 -3.86 -21.25
C LEU A 46 -14.84 -5.16 -20.77
N ASP A 47 -15.38 -5.97 -21.68
CA ASP A 47 -16.00 -7.25 -21.33
C ASP A 47 -14.97 -8.22 -20.72
N GLN A 48 -13.78 -8.30 -21.30
CA GLN A 48 -12.67 -9.09 -20.76
C GLN A 48 -12.25 -8.61 -19.36
N ARG A 49 -12.15 -7.30 -19.14
CA ARG A 49 -11.83 -6.73 -17.82
C ARG A 49 -12.92 -6.99 -16.80
N VAL A 50 -14.18 -6.84 -17.18
CA VAL A 50 -15.33 -7.15 -16.31
C VAL A 50 -15.33 -8.64 -15.96
N GLY A 51 -15.06 -9.51 -16.93
CA GLY A 51 -14.89 -10.95 -16.73
C GLY A 51 -13.80 -11.25 -15.71
N TYR A 52 -12.61 -10.65 -15.88
CA TYR A 52 -11.50 -10.80 -14.93
C TYR A 52 -11.88 -10.36 -13.52
N VAL A 53 -12.48 -9.18 -13.36
CA VAL A 53 -12.92 -8.66 -12.05
C VAL A 53 -13.92 -9.62 -11.40
N ARG A 54 -14.86 -10.18 -12.17
CA ARG A 54 -15.85 -11.14 -11.66
C ARG A 54 -15.18 -12.41 -11.13
N THR A 55 -14.17 -12.93 -11.83
CA THR A 55 -13.40 -14.09 -11.36
C THR A 55 -12.60 -13.80 -10.10
N GLN A 56 -12.00 -12.61 -10.00
CA GLN A 56 -11.26 -12.18 -8.81
C GLN A 56 -12.18 -12.07 -7.59
N ILE A 57 -13.35 -11.44 -7.73
CA ILE A 57 -14.33 -11.34 -6.64
C ILE A 57 -14.73 -12.74 -6.13
N LEU A 58 -14.96 -13.70 -7.02
CA LEU A 58 -15.30 -15.08 -6.62
C LEU A 58 -14.15 -15.78 -5.87
N GLN A 59 -12.90 -15.54 -6.28
CA GLN A 59 -11.74 -16.08 -5.59
C GLN A 59 -11.57 -15.44 -4.21
N GLU A 60 -11.74 -14.13 -4.10
CA GLU A 60 -11.68 -13.41 -2.83
C GLU A 60 -12.80 -13.86 -1.88
N GLN A 61 -14.03 -14.07 -2.36
CA GLN A 61 -15.13 -14.62 -1.55
C GLN A 61 -14.77 -15.99 -0.97
N LYS A 62 -14.25 -16.92 -1.78
CA LYS A 62 -13.80 -18.24 -1.31
C LYS A 62 -12.63 -18.13 -0.31
N ALA A 63 -11.74 -17.16 -0.49
CA ALA A 63 -10.64 -16.92 0.44
C ALA A 63 -11.15 -16.37 1.79
N LEU A 64 -12.16 -15.50 1.76
CA LEU A 64 -12.82 -14.97 2.96
C LEU A 64 -13.55 -16.07 3.74
N GLU A 65 -14.26 -16.97 3.07
CA GLU A 65 -14.91 -18.12 3.71
C GLU A 65 -13.89 -19.00 4.46
N LYS A 66 -12.76 -19.30 3.82
CA LYS A 66 -11.66 -20.03 4.48
C LYS A 66 -11.10 -19.27 5.68
N SER A 67 -10.92 -17.96 5.55
CA SER A 67 -10.44 -17.12 6.65
C SER A 67 -11.43 -17.11 7.82
N HIS A 68 -12.74 -17.09 7.54
CA HIS A 68 -13.79 -17.16 8.56
C HIS A 68 -13.75 -18.49 9.30
N ALA A 69 -13.63 -19.61 8.58
CA ALA A 69 -13.53 -20.94 9.19
C ALA A 69 -12.31 -21.05 10.14
N ILE A 70 -11.16 -20.48 9.76
CA ILE A 70 -9.98 -20.44 10.64
C ILE A 70 -10.24 -19.56 11.87
N HIS A 71 -10.91 -18.42 11.70
CA HIS A 71 -11.21 -17.54 12.82
C HIS A 71 -12.14 -18.20 13.84
N GLU A 72 -13.15 -18.93 13.36
CA GLU A 72 -14.08 -19.70 14.19
C GLU A 72 -13.34 -20.80 14.97
N ALA A 73 -12.48 -21.57 14.31
CA ALA A 73 -11.64 -22.58 14.98
C ALA A 73 -10.71 -21.96 16.03
N LEU A 74 -10.13 -20.78 15.77
CA LEU A 74 -9.31 -20.07 16.75
C LEU A 74 -10.12 -19.53 17.94
N ASP A 75 -11.37 -19.12 17.70
CA ASP A 75 -12.26 -18.67 18.75
C ASP A 75 -12.69 -19.82 19.66
N GLU A 76 -12.91 -21.02 19.12
CA GLU A 76 -13.12 -22.24 19.91
C GLU A 76 -11.90 -22.55 20.78
N GLN A 77 -10.70 -22.56 20.20
CA GLN A 77 -9.46 -22.77 20.95
C GLN A 77 -9.25 -21.71 22.04
N ARG A 78 -9.60 -20.45 21.77
CA ARG A 78 -9.53 -19.38 22.78
C ARG A 78 -10.46 -19.66 23.95
N LYS A 79 -11.71 -20.06 23.68
CA LYS A 79 -12.69 -20.42 24.73
C LYS A 79 -12.19 -21.58 25.58
N ASP A 80 -11.59 -22.60 24.96
CA ASP A 80 -11.02 -23.74 25.70
C ASP A 80 -9.85 -23.30 26.60
N LEU A 81 -8.98 -22.43 26.08
CA LEU A 81 -7.89 -21.85 26.87
C LEU A 81 -8.38 -20.99 28.02
N GLU A 82 -9.42 -20.18 27.81
CA GLU A 82 -10.07 -19.38 28.86
C GLU A 82 -10.71 -20.28 29.92
N HIS A 83 -11.40 -21.35 29.51
CA HIS A 83 -11.98 -22.33 30.42
C HIS A 83 -10.89 -23.07 31.22
N MET A 84 -9.81 -23.51 30.56
CA MET A 84 -8.68 -24.13 31.25
C MET A 84 -8.02 -23.17 32.23
N LEU A 85 -7.83 -21.91 31.85
CA LEU A 85 -7.28 -20.86 32.70
C LEU A 85 -8.15 -20.60 33.93
N ALA A 86 -9.47 -20.56 33.78
CA ALA A 86 -10.41 -20.40 34.87
C ALA A 86 -10.39 -21.57 35.88
N ASN A 87 -10.02 -22.77 35.41
CA ASN A 87 -10.00 -24.00 36.19
C ASN A 87 -8.59 -24.47 36.59
N VAL A 88 -7.57 -23.60 36.52
CA VAL A 88 -6.21 -23.97 36.95
C VAL A 88 -6.16 -24.12 38.48
N PRO A 89 -5.74 -25.29 39.01
CA PRO A 89 -5.59 -25.47 40.45
C PRO A 89 -4.42 -24.64 41.01
N LYS A 90 -4.63 -24.03 42.18
CA LYS A 90 -3.70 -23.09 42.84
C LYS A 90 -2.34 -23.69 43.24
N HIS A 91 -2.14 -25.00 43.09
CA HIS A 91 -0.91 -25.72 43.46
C HIS A 91 -0.14 -26.26 42.26
N LEU A 92 -0.48 -25.84 41.05
CA LEU A 92 0.27 -26.21 39.85
C LEU A 92 1.62 -25.47 39.85
N PRO A 93 2.77 -26.18 39.75
CA PRO A 93 4.07 -25.52 39.67
C PRO A 93 4.12 -24.67 38.38
N LEU A 94 4.13 -23.35 38.55
CA LEU A 94 4.31 -22.41 37.45
C LEU A 94 5.72 -22.59 36.88
N PRO A 95 5.88 -22.92 35.58
CA PRO A 95 7.20 -22.92 34.98
C PRO A 95 7.75 -21.49 35.04
N GLN A 96 8.88 -21.32 35.74
CA GLN A 96 9.60 -20.05 35.74
C GLN A 96 9.91 -19.68 34.29
N ARG A 97 9.39 -18.54 33.85
CA ARG A 97 9.62 -18.00 32.52
C ARG A 97 11.12 -17.69 32.40
N SER A 98 11.91 -18.64 31.90
CA SER A 98 13.34 -18.44 31.73
C SER A 98 13.55 -17.40 30.63
N THR A 99 14.10 -16.25 31.00
CA THR A 99 14.42 -15.16 30.07
C THR A 99 15.66 -15.45 29.22
N LYS A 100 16.02 -16.73 29.04
CA LYS A 100 17.22 -17.19 28.32
C LYS A 100 16.92 -18.37 27.40
N ALA A 101 15.97 -18.19 26.49
CA ALA A 101 15.85 -19.02 25.30
C ALA A 101 15.56 -18.10 24.12
N SER A 102 16.63 -17.54 23.54
CA SER A 102 16.60 -17.02 22.18
C SER A 102 16.30 -18.20 21.27
N MET A 103 15.02 -18.37 20.93
CA MET A 103 14.56 -19.34 19.97
C MET A 103 15.14 -18.95 18.61
N ARG A 104 16.26 -19.59 18.28
CA ARG A 104 16.76 -19.67 16.90
C ARG A 104 15.64 -20.26 16.07
N TYR A 105 14.92 -19.40 15.36
CA TYR A 105 14.14 -19.83 14.20
C TYR A 105 15.15 -20.20 13.11
N ASN A 106 15.49 -21.48 13.03
CA ASN A 106 16.03 -22.04 11.81
C ASN A 106 14.87 -22.08 10.82
N GLY A 107 14.94 -21.24 9.77
CA GLY A 107 14.05 -21.36 8.62
C GLY A 107 14.18 -22.74 7.98
N PRO A 108 13.16 -23.19 7.21
CA PRO A 108 13.18 -24.51 6.60
C PRO A 108 14.42 -24.63 5.71
N THR A 109 15.28 -25.55 6.13
CA THR A 109 16.49 -25.96 5.44
C THR A 109 16.05 -26.60 4.13
N LYS A 110 16.63 -26.16 3.00
CA LYS A 110 16.46 -26.83 1.71
C LYS A 110 16.95 -28.27 1.86
N HIS A 111 16.03 -29.21 2.07
CA HIS A 111 16.32 -30.60 1.81
C HIS A 111 16.35 -30.78 0.29
N GLN A 112 17.59 -30.89 -0.18
CA GLN A 112 17.99 -31.59 -1.39
C GLN A 112 17.24 -32.91 -1.43
N ILE A 113 16.25 -33.00 -2.33
CA ILE A 113 15.69 -34.28 -2.76
C ILE A 113 16.74 -34.84 -3.73
N GLN A 114 17.50 -35.83 -3.27
CA GLN A 114 18.20 -36.75 -4.16
C GLN A 114 17.13 -37.65 -4.79
N GLY A 115 16.80 -37.37 -6.05
CA GLY A 115 16.08 -38.26 -6.94
C GLY A 115 17.08 -39.07 -7.75
N THR A 116 16.88 -40.38 -7.75
CA THR A 116 17.61 -41.42 -8.46
C THR A 116 17.45 -41.32 -9.99
N GLU A 117 18.54 -41.65 -10.67
CA GLU A 117 18.77 -42.11 -12.05
C GLU A 117 17.57 -42.35 -12.99
N ALA A 118 17.63 -41.80 -14.21
CA ALA A 118 17.40 -42.49 -15.49
C ALA A 118 17.74 -41.60 -16.70
N GLU A 119 18.77 -42.01 -17.42
CA GLU A 119 18.91 -42.09 -18.90
C GLU A 119 18.54 -40.92 -19.85
N ASN A 120 19.58 -40.54 -20.59
CA ASN A 120 19.69 -40.44 -22.06
C ASN A 120 19.38 -39.13 -22.82
N ASP A 121 20.41 -38.82 -23.62
CA ASP A 121 20.44 -38.26 -24.98
C ASP A 121 20.44 -36.74 -25.24
N GLU A 122 21.63 -36.32 -25.72
CA GLU A 122 21.87 -35.60 -26.98
C GLU A 122 22.17 -34.08 -27.00
N GLU A 123 23.31 -33.82 -27.65
CA GLU A 123 23.70 -32.66 -28.49
C GLU A 123 24.27 -31.35 -27.89
N ASN A 124 25.60 -31.33 -27.79
CA ASN A 124 26.53 -30.55 -28.65
C ASN A 124 26.34 -29.02 -28.86
N MET A 125 27.28 -28.20 -28.38
CA MET A 125 28.23 -27.38 -29.17
C MET A 125 28.83 -26.20 -28.38
N GLU A 126 30.14 -26.34 -28.10
CA GLU A 126 31.25 -25.44 -28.49
C GLU A 126 31.28 -23.94 -28.07
N GLY A 127 32.41 -23.51 -27.47
CA GLY A 127 32.70 -22.07 -27.35
C GLY A 127 33.78 -21.57 -26.36
N GLN A 128 35.04 -21.96 -26.55
CA GLN A 128 36.28 -21.15 -26.41
C GLN A 128 36.72 -20.47 -25.07
N ARG A 129 37.85 -21.02 -24.58
CA ARG A 129 39.00 -20.52 -23.75
C ARG A 129 39.57 -19.11 -24.11
N PRO A 130 40.67 -18.60 -23.47
CA PRO A 130 41.13 -18.56 -22.05
C PRO A 130 41.80 -17.19 -21.66
N LYS A 131 42.41 -17.07 -20.46
CA LYS A 131 43.85 -16.69 -20.19
C LYS A 131 44.05 -16.18 -18.73
N VAL A 132 44.77 -16.91 -17.87
CA VAL A 132 46.22 -16.85 -17.53
C VAL A 132 46.64 -15.64 -16.67
N ALA A 133 47.04 -15.88 -15.41
CA ALA A 133 48.40 -15.64 -14.89
C ALA A 133 48.49 -15.96 -13.38
N ASP A 134 49.53 -16.71 -13.04
CA ASP A 134 50.09 -17.07 -11.72
C ASP A 134 51.63 -16.85 -11.89
N PRO A 135 52.53 -17.00 -10.90
CA PRO A 135 52.55 -16.55 -9.51
C PRO A 135 53.92 -15.91 -9.11
N GLY A 136 53.99 -15.36 -7.88
CA GLY A 136 55.12 -15.55 -6.94
C GLY A 136 56.43 -14.76 -7.10
N SER A 137 56.85 -14.05 -6.04
CA SER A 137 57.88 -14.57 -5.10
C SER A 137 58.52 -13.53 -4.17
N LEU A 138 58.47 -13.88 -2.88
CA LEU A 138 59.52 -13.89 -1.84
C LEU A 138 60.41 -12.67 -1.58
N LYS A 139 60.41 -12.22 -0.31
CA LYS A 139 61.49 -12.39 0.72
C LYS A 139 60.98 -11.79 2.06
N ILE A 140 60.90 -12.51 3.20
CA ILE A 140 61.96 -12.94 4.15
C ILE A 140 62.63 -11.69 4.77
N LEU A 141 62.77 -11.42 6.09
CA LEU A 141 62.78 -12.14 7.38
C LEU A 141 62.74 -11.08 8.51
N GLY A 142 62.45 -11.44 9.76
CA GLY A 142 63.13 -10.81 10.91
C GLY A 142 62.28 -10.50 12.15
N ASN A 143 62.45 -11.33 13.18
CA ASN A 143 61.83 -11.26 14.51
C ASN A 143 62.50 -10.25 15.47
N TYR A 144 61.78 -9.99 16.58
CA TYR A 144 62.22 -9.82 17.99
C TYR A 144 62.16 -8.44 18.69
N GLN A 145 61.76 -8.57 19.97
CA GLN A 145 61.81 -7.67 21.15
C GLN A 145 60.69 -6.62 21.31
N ARG A 146 59.82 -6.62 22.34
CA ARG A 146 59.87 -6.86 23.82
C ARG A 146 59.89 -5.52 24.60
N GLU A 147 58.81 -5.34 25.38
CA GLU A 147 58.63 -4.58 26.62
C GLU A 147 59.09 -3.11 26.73
N ASN A 148 58.17 -2.20 27.10
CA ASN A 148 58.11 -1.65 28.46
C ASN A 148 56.99 -0.60 28.69
N LYS A 149 56.27 -0.80 29.82
CA LYS A 149 55.96 0.16 30.91
C LYS A 149 55.19 1.46 30.57
N SER A 150 53.90 1.56 30.93
CA SER A 150 53.33 1.95 32.25
C SER A 150 53.13 3.46 32.45
N LYS A 151 51.90 3.92 32.71
CA LYS A 151 51.44 4.47 34.01
C LYS A 151 50.11 5.25 33.90
N VAL A 152 49.17 4.84 34.76
CA VAL A 152 48.36 5.64 35.70
C VAL A 152 47.52 6.80 35.14
N VAL A 153 46.19 6.65 35.19
CA VAL A 153 45.27 7.68 35.72
C VAL A 153 44.06 6.98 36.38
N GLY A 154 43.82 7.27 37.66
CA GLY A 154 42.60 6.89 38.37
C GLY A 154 41.47 7.89 38.19
N GLY A 155 40.25 7.53 38.56
CA GLY A 155 39.15 8.50 38.65
C GLY A 155 37.76 7.93 38.50
N LEU A 156 37.20 7.53 39.63
CA LEU A 156 35.82 7.10 39.88
C LEU A 156 34.78 8.16 39.45
N ARG A 157 33.65 7.75 38.82
CA ARG A 157 32.31 8.33 39.07
C ARG A 157 31.16 7.49 38.49
N LYS A 158 30.24 7.12 39.38
CA LYS A 158 28.94 6.46 39.19
C LYS A 158 27.97 7.33 38.39
N THR A 159 27.09 6.72 37.59
CA THR A 159 25.66 7.11 37.51
C THR A 159 24.74 5.93 37.18
N LYS A 160 23.78 5.73 38.08
CA LYS A 160 22.50 4.99 38.01
C LYS A 160 21.81 5.07 36.64
N LYS A 161 21.35 3.92 36.12
CA LYS A 161 20.17 3.81 35.25
C LYS A 161 19.04 3.19 36.07
N ILE A 162 17.90 3.84 36.03
CA ILE A 162 16.60 3.41 36.57
C ILE A 162 15.76 2.99 35.38
N ASP A 163 15.30 1.74 35.41
CA ASP A 163 14.52 1.10 34.38
C ASP A 163 13.05 1.53 34.45
N ALA A 164 12.52 1.89 33.28
CA ALA A 164 11.10 2.08 33.05
C ALA A 164 10.48 0.76 32.56
N THR A 165 9.33 0.47 33.17
CA THR A 165 8.40 -0.63 32.94
C THR A 165 7.59 -0.51 31.65
N ALA A 166 7.20 -1.69 31.10
CA ALA A 166 6.06 -1.98 30.21
C ALA A 166 6.13 -1.43 28.76
N ASP A 167 5.62 -2.04 27.69
CA ASP A 167 4.62 -3.11 27.55
C ASP A 167 4.68 -3.76 26.14
N ALA A 168 3.96 -4.86 25.99
CA ALA A 168 3.84 -5.88 24.96
C ALA A 168 3.89 -5.48 23.47
N SER A 169 4.72 -6.21 22.72
CA SER A 169 4.76 -6.25 21.26
C SER A 169 3.70 -7.21 20.68
N SER A 170 2.59 -6.67 20.19
CA SER A 170 1.67 -7.40 19.29
C SER A 170 2.24 -7.40 17.86
N LYS A 171 2.57 -8.59 17.32
CA LYS A 171 2.89 -8.77 15.89
C LYS A 171 1.62 -8.51 15.08
N LYS A 172 1.57 -7.38 14.36
CA LYS A 172 0.49 -7.06 13.42
C LYS A 172 0.90 -7.51 12.02
N THR A 173 0.09 -8.38 11.44
CA THR A 173 -0.08 -8.50 9.99
C THR A 173 -0.15 -7.09 9.39
N SER A 174 0.55 -6.83 8.29
CA SER A 174 0.61 -5.49 7.69
C SER A 174 -0.78 -5.06 7.21
N ALA A 175 -1.56 -4.46 8.11
CA ALA A 175 -2.85 -3.88 7.81
C ALA A 175 -2.64 -2.89 6.66
N LYS A 176 -3.36 -3.09 5.54
CA LYS A 176 -3.43 -2.11 4.46
C LYS A 176 -3.85 -0.78 5.11
N LEU A 177 -2.98 0.22 5.05
CA LEU A 177 -3.30 1.56 5.56
C LEU A 177 -4.42 2.12 4.68
N ASN A 178 -5.51 2.57 5.30
CA ASN A 178 -6.60 3.23 4.58
C ASN A 178 -6.10 4.59 4.08
N THR A 179 -5.64 4.64 2.82
CA THR A 179 -5.22 5.88 2.15
C THR A 179 -6.35 6.56 1.39
N THR A 180 -7.49 5.88 1.22
CA THR A 180 -8.62 6.36 0.42
C THR A 180 -9.66 7.06 1.29
N VAL A 181 -10.06 8.26 0.87
CA VAL A 181 -11.21 8.97 1.42
C VAL A 181 -12.40 8.78 0.47
N ALA A 182 -13.56 8.35 0.99
CA ALA A 182 -14.76 8.23 0.17
C ALA A 182 -15.14 9.59 -0.47
N PRO A 183 -15.79 9.61 -1.65
CA PRO A 183 -16.39 10.84 -2.20
C PRO A 183 -17.64 11.25 -1.41
N VAL A 184 -18.03 12.52 -1.47
CA VAL A 184 -19.22 13.06 -0.80
C VAL A 184 -20.44 12.86 -1.70
N THR A 185 -21.48 12.23 -1.15
CA THR A 185 -22.76 11.99 -1.82
C THR A 185 -23.63 13.24 -1.85
N VAL A 186 -24.71 13.22 -2.64
CA VAL A 186 -25.64 14.36 -2.75
C VAL A 186 -26.31 14.67 -1.41
N ALA A 187 -26.81 13.63 -0.72
CA ALA A 187 -27.46 13.77 0.57
C ALA A 187 -26.51 14.31 1.66
N GLU A 188 -25.27 13.80 1.71
CA GLU A 188 -24.26 14.32 2.63
C GLU A 188 -23.96 15.79 2.34
N PHE A 189 -23.81 16.16 1.07
CA PHE A 189 -23.53 17.55 0.67
C PHE A 189 -24.68 18.51 1.03
N GLU A 190 -25.93 18.10 0.84
CA GLU A 190 -27.11 18.89 1.19
C GLU A 190 -27.30 19.04 2.71
N SER A 191 -26.85 18.04 3.48
CA SER A 191 -26.87 18.12 4.95
C SER A 191 -25.83 19.09 5.53
N LEU A 192 -24.84 19.52 4.73
CA LEU A 192 -23.77 20.40 5.22
C LEU A 192 -24.29 21.81 5.49
N PRO A 193 -23.94 22.40 6.64
CA PRO A 193 -24.23 23.80 6.91
C PRO A 193 -23.69 24.74 5.82
N LYS A 194 -24.54 25.67 5.35
CA LYS A 194 -24.20 26.61 4.27
C LYS A 194 -22.93 27.43 4.51
N TYR A 195 -22.63 27.75 5.78
CA TYR A 195 -21.43 28.48 6.15
C TYR A 195 -20.13 27.67 5.99
N LEU A 196 -20.18 26.33 6.02
CA LEU A 196 -19.02 25.46 5.77
C LEU A 196 -18.75 25.27 4.27
N VAL A 197 -19.82 25.12 3.50
CA VAL A 197 -19.75 24.93 2.03
C VAL A 197 -19.36 26.23 1.34
N GLY A 198 -19.90 27.37 1.80
CA GLY A 198 -19.66 28.67 1.20
C GLY A 198 -20.14 28.71 -0.25
N ARG A 199 -19.19 28.87 -1.18
CA ARG A 199 -19.44 28.89 -2.64
C ARG A 199 -18.90 27.64 -3.35
N LEU A 200 -18.56 26.59 -2.60
CA LEU A 200 -17.95 25.38 -3.13
C LEU A 200 -19.03 24.43 -3.68
N ASN A 201 -18.82 23.92 -4.90
CA ASN A 201 -19.71 22.92 -5.48
C ASN A 201 -19.30 21.51 -5.06
N ARG A 202 -20.25 20.57 -5.06
CA ARG A 202 -20.01 19.15 -4.74
C ARG A 202 -18.93 18.53 -5.64
N ASP A 203 -18.97 18.80 -6.94
CA ASP A 203 -18.02 18.20 -7.87
C ASP A 203 -16.60 18.69 -7.59
N ARG A 204 -16.41 20.00 -7.41
CA ARG A 204 -15.13 20.58 -7.03
C ARG A 204 -14.64 20.11 -5.65
N LEU A 205 -15.55 19.86 -4.71
CA LEU A 205 -15.23 19.24 -3.43
C LEU A 205 -14.70 17.82 -3.62
N ASN A 206 -15.38 16.99 -4.42
CA ASN A 206 -14.98 15.61 -4.70
C ASN A 206 -13.67 15.53 -5.49
N ASP A 207 -13.43 16.45 -6.42
CA ASP A 207 -12.15 16.58 -7.13
C ASP A 207 -11.01 16.85 -6.13
N GLN A 208 -11.20 17.81 -5.21
CA GLN A 208 -10.19 18.10 -4.18
C GLN A 208 -9.98 16.95 -3.20
N ILE A 209 -11.04 16.19 -2.86
CA ILE A 209 -10.92 14.99 -2.02
C ILE A 209 -10.11 13.90 -2.75
N SER A 210 -10.31 13.75 -4.06
CA SER A 210 -9.56 12.79 -4.88
C SER A 210 -8.08 13.17 -4.95
N GLU A 211 -7.79 14.46 -5.16
CA GLU A 211 -6.42 15.00 -5.14
C GLU A 211 -5.76 14.85 -3.77
N PHE A 212 -6.50 15.05 -2.68
CA PHE A 212 -6.02 14.81 -1.32
C PHE A 212 -5.71 13.33 -1.08
N ALA A 213 -6.59 12.42 -1.51
CA ALA A 213 -6.38 10.98 -1.39
C ALA A 213 -5.15 10.53 -2.18
N GLN A 214 -4.93 11.07 -3.39
CA GLN A 214 -3.72 10.81 -4.17
C GLN A 214 -2.45 11.27 -3.44
N LEU A 215 -2.47 12.46 -2.84
CA LEU A 215 -1.33 12.98 -2.06
C LEU A 215 -0.98 12.05 -0.89
N VAL A 216 -2.00 11.54 -0.19
CA VAL A 216 -1.81 10.59 0.91
C VAL A 216 -1.26 9.26 0.39
N ALA A 217 -1.83 8.73 -0.70
CA ALA A 217 -1.39 7.49 -1.32
C ALA A 217 0.08 7.56 -1.79
N ASP A 218 0.48 8.67 -2.43
CA ASP A 218 1.85 8.91 -2.87
C ASP A 218 2.83 8.87 -1.69
N LYS A 219 2.45 9.50 -0.56
CA LYS A 219 3.29 9.57 0.64
C LYS A 219 3.55 8.18 1.21
N HIS A 220 2.49 7.39 1.37
CA HIS A 220 2.58 6.04 1.93
C HIS A 220 3.24 5.07 0.95
N THR A 221 3.09 5.31 -0.35
CA THR A 221 3.83 4.58 -1.39
C THR A 221 5.33 4.86 -1.27
N MET A 222 5.73 6.13 -1.12
CA MET A 222 7.14 6.50 -0.93
C MET A 222 7.71 5.92 0.38
N MET A 223 6.94 5.94 1.47
CA MET A 223 7.31 5.35 2.76
C MET A 223 7.50 3.83 2.72
N ARG A 224 6.93 3.14 1.71
CA ARG A 224 7.09 1.71 1.49
C ARG A 224 8.37 1.37 0.72
N ILE A 225 8.92 2.30 -0.05
CA ILE A 225 10.15 2.10 -0.82
C ILE A 225 11.36 2.14 0.13
N SER A 226 12.30 1.22 -0.07
CA SER A 226 13.51 1.14 0.77
C SER A 226 14.46 2.33 0.54
N PRO A 227 14.98 3.00 1.61
CA PRO A 227 15.87 4.18 1.52
C PRO A 227 17.11 4.09 0.61
N PRO A 228 17.74 2.93 0.38
CA PRO A 228 18.87 2.82 -0.55
C PRO A 228 18.46 2.95 -2.02
N LYS A 229 17.20 2.67 -2.36
CA LYS A 229 16.70 2.68 -3.75
C LYS A 229 16.21 4.05 -4.22
N MET A 230 16.17 5.04 -3.34
CA MET A 230 15.67 6.38 -3.62
C MET A 230 16.81 7.40 -3.78
N THR A 231 16.53 8.47 -4.52
CA THR A 231 17.46 9.59 -4.72
C THR A 231 17.71 10.36 -3.42
N LYS A 232 18.74 11.22 -3.38
CA LYS A 232 19.06 12.02 -2.19
C LYS A 232 17.86 12.84 -1.71
N ASN A 233 17.21 13.57 -2.62
CA ASN A 233 16.06 14.40 -2.29
C ASN A 233 14.88 13.57 -1.76
N GLN A 234 14.59 12.43 -2.39
CA GLN A 234 13.53 11.52 -1.92
C GLN A 234 13.86 10.94 -0.53
N ARG A 235 15.14 10.69 -0.25
CA ARG A 235 15.61 10.21 1.05
C ARG A 235 15.45 11.24 2.15
N ASP A 236 15.74 12.50 1.86
CA ASP A 236 15.55 13.59 2.80
C ASP A 236 14.06 13.75 3.16
N VAL A 237 13.17 13.72 2.15
CA VAL A 237 11.72 13.76 2.37
C VAL A 237 11.23 12.51 3.14
N PHE A 238 11.75 11.32 2.84
CA PHE A 238 11.43 10.09 3.57
C PHE A 238 11.75 10.22 5.07
N TRP A 239 12.93 10.73 5.41
CA TRP A 239 13.32 10.92 6.81
C TRP A 239 12.48 12.00 7.51
N GLU A 240 12.11 13.07 6.80
CA GLU A 240 11.20 14.10 7.32
C GLU A 240 9.81 13.53 7.62
N HIS A 241 9.22 12.75 6.71
CA HIS A 241 7.94 12.09 6.96
C HIS A 241 8.00 11.10 8.12
N ARG A 242 9.11 10.38 8.27
CA ARG A 242 9.33 9.45 9.38
C ARG A 242 9.50 10.19 10.71
N LYS A 243 10.22 11.31 10.73
CA LYS A 243 10.38 12.18 11.90
C LYS A 243 9.06 12.83 12.31
N ALA A 244 8.19 13.12 11.35
CA ALA A 244 6.88 13.67 11.63
C ALA A 244 5.91 12.67 12.29
N ALA A 245 6.16 11.36 12.24
CA ALA A 245 5.29 10.36 12.84
C ALA A 245 5.28 10.44 14.38
N THR A 246 4.10 10.38 14.98
CA THR A 246 3.86 10.31 16.42
C THR A 246 3.09 9.05 16.81
N ALA A 247 3.03 8.73 18.10
CA ALA A 247 2.28 7.59 18.63
C ALA A 247 0.84 7.53 18.08
N ASP A 248 0.15 8.67 18.02
CA ASP A 248 -1.24 8.80 17.54
C ASP A 248 -1.43 8.55 16.04
N THR A 249 -0.35 8.61 15.27
CA THR A 249 -0.36 8.36 13.81
C THR A 249 0.14 6.97 13.42
N THR A 250 0.52 6.15 14.41
CA THR A 250 1.02 4.81 14.17
C THR A 250 -0.07 3.94 13.56
N GLY A 251 0.19 3.38 12.38
CA GLY A 251 -0.77 2.50 11.69
C GLY A 251 -1.94 3.23 11.04
N LYS A 252 -1.86 4.56 10.87
CA LYS A 252 -2.87 5.36 10.15
C LYS A 252 -2.24 6.17 9.02
N ALA A 253 -3.02 6.42 7.98
CA ALA A 253 -2.56 7.28 6.89
C ALA A 253 -2.69 8.76 7.31
N PHE A 254 -1.58 9.49 7.30
CA PHE A 254 -1.58 10.91 7.64
C PHE A 254 -0.71 11.75 6.71
N ILE A 255 -1.02 13.04 6.59
CA ILE A 255 -0.19 14.07 5.96
C ILE A 255 0.01 15.24 6.91
N THR A 256 1.11 15.97 6.75
CA THR A 256 1.37 17.22 7.48
C THR A 256 1.14 18.43 6.59
N GLU A 257 0.98 19.60 7.19
CA GLU A 257 0.91 20.86 6.43
C GLU A 257 2.17 21.10 5.57
N LYS A 258 3.34 20.71 6.10
CA LYS A 258 4.61 20.77 5.37
C LYS A 258 4.60 19.87 4.14
N ASP A 259 4.02 18.68 4.25
CA ASP A 259 3.90 17.72 3.14
C ASP A 259 3.12 18.33 1.96
N VAL A 260 2.03 19.07 2.24
CA VAL A 260 1.23 19.72 1.19
C VAL A 260 1.96 20.91 0.56
N ARG A 261 2.81 21.61 1.33
CA ARG A 261 3.61 22.73 0.83
C ARG A 261 4.79 22.27 -0.04
N GLU A 262 5.44 21.18 0.34
CA GLU A 262 6.63 20.62 -0.31
C GLU A 262 6.30 19.47 -1.29
N LYS A 263 5.01 19.24 -1.57
CA LYS A 263 4.53 18.16 -2.43
C LYS A 263 5.18 18.10 -3.81
N GLY A 264 5.61 19.24 -4.37
CA GLY A 264 6.25 19.29 -5.70
C GLY A 264 7.54 18.46 -5.81
N GLN A 265 8.13 18.07 -4.68
CA GLN A 265 9.33 17.23 -4.65
C GLN A 265 9.03 15.72 -4.78
N TRP A 266 7.80 15.27 -4.50
CA TRP A 266 7.51 13.83 -4.37
C TRP A 266 6.09 13.40 -4.79
N SER A 267 5.15 14.31 -5.01
CA SER A 267 3.77 14.01 -5.45
C SER A 267 3.35 14.91 -6.62
N LYS A 268 2.51 14.36 -7.49
CA LYS A 268 1.90 15.09 -8.62
C LYS A 268 0.53 15.70 -8.27
N SER A 269 0.03 15.48 -7.05
CA SER A 269 -1.29 15.97 -6.62
C SER A 269 -1.41 17.48 -6.75
N ALA A 270 -2.55 17.94 -7.26
CA ALA A 270 -2.89 19.36 -7.37
C ALA A 270 -3.39 19.97 -6.05
N PHE A 271 -3.63 19.16 -5.00
CA PHE A 271 -4.23 19.60 -3.73
C PHE A 271 -3.43 20.69 -3.00
N ARG A 272 -4.05 21.83 -2.65
CA ARG A 272 -3.38 22.95 -1.97
C ARG A 272 -4.12 23.36 -0.69
N LEU A 273 -3.40 23.94 0.26
CA LEU A 273 -4.00 24.65 1.41
C LEU A 273 -4.29 26.11 1.04
N ASP A 274 -5.08 26.32 -0.01
CA ASP A 274 -5.71 27.60 -0.31
C ASP A 274 -7.01 27.73 0.52
N PRO A 275 -7.76 28.85 0.45
CA PRO A 275 -9.04 28.97 1.14
C PRO A 275 -10.03 27.84 0.78
N THR A 276 -9.99 27.38 -0.48
CA THR A 276 -10.78 26.24 -0.97
C THR A 276 -10.40 24.96 -0.25
N GLY A 277 -9.12 24.57 -0.27
CA GLY A 277 -8.62 23.36 0.40
C GLY A 277 -8.81 23.38 1.90
N ARG A 278 -8.72 24.55 2.56
CA ARG A 278 -9.07 24.70 3.98
C ARG A 278 -10.56 24.41 4.23
N SER A 279 -11.43 24.88 3.35
CA SER A 279 -12.87 24.61 3.42
C SER A 279 -13.15 23.11 3.20
N VAL A 280 -12.47 22.47 2.25
CA VAL A 280 -12.54 21.02 2.01
C VAL A 280 -12.13 20.22 3.25
N ILE A 281 -11.00 20.56 3.88
CA ILE A 281 -10.56 19.94 5.14
C ILE A 281 -11.59 20.15 6.26
N ALA A 282 -12.19 21.33 6.36
CA ALA A 282 -13.23 21.59 7.35
C ALA A 282 -14.48 20.72 7.12
N ILE A 283 -14.92 20.58 5.87
CA ILE A 283 -16.04 19.72 5.47
C ILE A 283 -15.72 18.24 5.75
N MET A 284 -14.56 17.75 5.32
CA MET A 284 -14.14 16.36 5.55
C MET A 284 -14.07 16.03 7.05
N ARG A 285 -13.68 17.01 7.88
CA ARG A 285 -13.69 16.88 9.33
C ARG A 285 -15.11 16.82 9.90
N HIS A 286 -16.02 17.66 9.39
CA HIS A 286 -17.42 17.65 9.80
C HIS A 286 -18.09 16.31 9.48
N LEU A 287 -17.77 15.72 8.33
CA LEU A 287 -18.21 14.38 7.92
C LEU A 287 -17.48 13.23 8.66
N GLY A 288 -16.54 13.54 9.56
CA GLY A 288 -15.82 12.54 10.35
C GLY A 288 -14.80 11.70 9.59
N ARG A 289 -14.44 12.08 8.35
CA ARG A 289 -13.51 11.32 7.50
C ARG A 289 -12.05 11.55 7.83
N ILE A 290 -11.74 12.68 8.46
CA ILE A 290 -10.39 13.05 8.87
C ILE A 290 -10.38 13.63 10.28
N LYS A 291 -9.26 13.46 10.97
CA LYS A 291 -8.97 14.05 12.29
C LYS A 291 -7.67 14.83 12.23
N GLU A 292 -7.64 15.96 12.91
CA GLU A 292 -6.41 16.72 13.09
C GLU A 292 -5.75 16.36 14.43
N VAL A 293 -4.46 16.04 14.37
CA VAL A 293 -3.62 15.74 15.52
C VAL A 293 -2.48 16.75 15.56
N ARG A 294 -2.49 17.61 16.58
CA ARG A 294 -1.44 18.59 16.84
C ARG A 294 -0.45 18.03 17.86
N GLY A 295 0.85 18.21 17.59
CA GLY A 295 1.90 17.77 18.53
C GLY A 295 3.30 18.03 17.98
N GLY A 296 4.24 18.38 18.86
CA GLY A 296 5.64 18.63 18.48
C GLY A 296 5.81 19.71 17.41
N GLY A 297 4.98 20.77 17.45
CA GLY A 297 5.03 21.87 16.48
C GLY A 297 4.49 21.57 15.08
N HIS A 298 3.93 20.37 14.86
CA HIS A 298 3.36 19.98 13.57
C HIS A 298 1.85 19.72 13.70
N SER A 299 1.09 20.16 12.69
CA SER A 299 -0.29 19.73 12.50
C SER A 299 -0.35 18.57 11.49
N ARG A 300 -1.02 17.49 11.89
CA ARG A 300 -1.17 16.25 11.11
C ARG A 300 -2.64 16.04 10.81
N ILE A 301 -2.96 15.81 9.55
CA ILE A 301 -4.28 15.41 9.10
C ILE A 301 -4.24 13.91 8.92
N VAL A 302 -5.02 13.19 9.73
CA VAL A 302 -5.09 11.73 9.78
C VAL A 302 -6.41 11.29 9.17
N ILE A 303 -6.37 10.33 8.24
CA ILE A 303 -7.58 9.66 7.74
C ILE A 303 -8.06 8.69 8.82
N VAL A 304 -9.36 8.77 9.13
CA VAL A 304 -10.01 7.96 10.17
C VAL A 304 -10.51 6.65 9.57
#